data_AF-A0A2J8MVR0-F1
#
_entry.id   AF-A0A2J8MVR0-F1
#
_cell.length_a   1.000
_cell.length_b   1.000
_cell.length_c   1.000
_cell.angle_alpha   90.00
_cell.angle_beta   90.00
_cell.angle_gamma   90.00
#
_symmetry.space_group_name_H-M   'P 1'
#
loop_
_entity.id
_entity.type
_entity.pdbx_description
1 polymer ?
#
loop_
_entity_poly.entity_id
_entity_poly.type
_entity_poly.pdbx_seq_one_letter_code
_entity_poly.pdbx_strand_id
1 'polypeptide(L)'
;MFEKYYAKLEPRDQRPPRLSEIKISAADYAQFRGRRRSKSRTGMDRGVGLTADQKLELVQKEVEDMKDDLRHTRANAERDLQHHEAIIEEAEIRWSEVSRAVHEFEKDILKTISKKKGSILATQKVMKYIEDMNRRRDNMKEKLRLKNVSLKVQRKKMLLQLRQKEEVSEALHDVDFQQLKIENAQFLETIEARNQELTQLKLSSGNTLQVLNAYKSKLHRAMEIYLNLDKEILLRKELLEKIEKETLQVEEVGESKMWYF
;
A
#
# COMPACT_ATOMS: atom_id res chain seq x y z
N MET A 1 -20.17 45.74 -24.64
CA MET A 1 -20.61 44.33 -24.82
C MET A 1 -19.68 43.31 -24.14
N PHE A 2 -18.39 43.62 -23.91
CA PHE A 2 -17.44 42.68 -23.26
C PHE A 2 -17.39 42.74 -21.72
N GLU A 3 -17.72 43.87 -21.08
CA GLU A 3 -17.73 43.99 -19.61
C GLU A 3 -18.77 43.09 -18.94
N LYS A 4 -19.92 42.85 -19.60
CA LYS A 4 -20.98 41.97 -19.07
C LYS A 4 -20.59 40.48 -19.01
N TYR A 5 -19.54 40.07 -19.71
CA TYR A 5 -19.04 38.69 -19.68
C TYR A 5 -17.96 38.48 -18.61
N TYR A 6 -17.20 39.52 -18.25
CA TYR A 6 -16.21 39.43 -17.16
C TYR A 6 -16.88 39.30 -15.79
N ALA A 7 -17.98 40.02 -15.55
CA ALA A 7 -18.71 39.97 -14.27
C ALA A 7 -19.40 38.63 -13.95
N LYS A 8 -19.38 37.65 -14.87
CA LYS A 8 -19.95 36.30 -14.67
C LYS A 8 -18.90 35.22 -14.33
N LEU A 9 -17.61 35.53 -14.43
CA LEU A 9 -16.52 34.58 -14.19
C LEU A 9 -15.79 34.80 -12.86
N GLU A 10 -16.09 35.88 -12.14
CA GLU A 10 -15.67 36.01 -10.74
C GLU A 10 -16.66 35.24 -9.85
N PRO A 11 -16.20 34.28 -9.02
CA PRO A 11 -16.97 33.82 -7.88
C PRO A 11 -17.29 35.05 -7.04
N ARG A 12 -18.57 35.42 -6.97
CA ARG A 12 -19.02 36.51 -6.09
C ARG A 12 -18.69 36.06 -4.67
N ASP A 13 -17.59 36.58 -4.12
CA ASP A 13 -17.09 36.34 -2.77
C ASP A 13 -18.23 36.58 -1.75
N GLN A 14 -19.02 35.56 -1.47
CA GLN A 14 -19.85 35.50 -0.26
C GLN A 14 -18.92 35.12 0.88
N ARG A 15 -18.07 36.06 1.28
CA ARG A 15 -17.36 35.94 2.56
C ARG A 15 -18.42 36.03 3.66
N PRO A 16 -18.57 35.02 4.54
CA PRO A 16 -19.27 35.24 5.78
C PRO A 16 -18.56 36.40 6.52
N PRO A 17 -19.30 37.33 7.15
CA PRO A 17 -18.69 38.52 7.74
C PRO A 17 -17.70 38.09 8.81
N ARG A 18 -16.46 38.59 8.72
CA ARG A 18 -15.45 38.36 9.75
C ARG A 18 -15.92 39.01 11.06
N LEU A 19 -15.90 38.23 12.15
CA LEU A 19 -16.29 38.68 13.50
C LEU A 19 -15.55 39.93 13.98
N SER A 20 -14.44 40.32 13.34
CA SER A 20 -13.67 41.53 13.64
C SER A 20 -14.30 42.85 13.18
N GLU A 21 -15.38 42.84 12.39
CA GLU A 21 -16.04 44.07 11.90
C GLU A 21 -17.30 44.47 12.68
N ILE A 22 -17.69 43.73 13.71
CA ILE A 22 -18.78 44.12 14.60
C ILE A 22 -18.28 45.22 15.55
N LYS A 23 -18.34 46.48 15.11
CA LYS A 23 -18.16 47.64 16.00
C LYS A 23 -19.42 47.81 16.86
N ILE A 24 -19.45 47.17 18.02
CA ILE A 24 -20.45 47.45 19.06
C ILE A 24 -20.06 48.77 19.74
N SER A 25 -20.95 49.77 19.67
CA SER A 25 -20.74 51.07 20.30
C SER A 25 -20.91 50.97 21.82
N ALA A 26 -20.04 51.64 22.59
CA ALA A 26 -20.13 51.71 24.05
C ALA A 26 -21.45 52.30 24.57
N ALA A 27 -22.23 52.95 23.71
CA ALA A 27 -23.55 53.48 24.02
C ALA A 27 -24.62 52.38 24.23
N ASP A 28 -24.46 51.20 23.64
CA ASP A 28 -25.43 50.10 23.74
C ASP A 28 -25.36 49.39 25.12
N TYR A 29 -24.28 49.59 25.86
CA TYR A 29 -24.10 49.03 27.22
C TYR A 29 -24.85 49.82 28.31
N ALA A 30 -25.23 51.08 28.05
CA ALA A 30 -25.69 52.00 29.11
C ALA A 30 -27.20 51.95 29.37
N GLN A 31 -28.01 51.26 28.56
CA GLN A 31 -29.48 51.29 28.68
C GLN A 31 -30.09 50.23 29.61
N PHE A 32 -29.30 49.34 30.21
CA PHE A 32 -29.82 48.27 31.08
C PHE A 32 -29.72 48.52 32.59
N ARG A 33 -29.43 49.74 33.06
CA ARG A 33 -29.51 50.06 34.50
C ARG A 33 -30.89 50.57 34.92
N GLY A 34 -31.88 49.68 34.85
CA GLY A 34 -33.18 49.85 35.51
C GLY A 34 -33.20 49.15 36.88
N ARG A 35 -33.21 49.93 37.97
CA ARG A 35 -33.32 49.45 39.36
C ARG A 35 -34.75 48.97 39.64
N ARG A 36 -34.99 47.66 39.71
CA ARG A 36 -36.17 47.07 40.37
C ARG A 36 -35.79 45.86 41.22
N ARG A 37 -36.08 45.97 42.52
CA ARG A 37 -35.97 44.91 43.53
C ARG A 37 -37.24 44.06 43.46
N SER A 38 -37.14 42.75 43.23
CA SER A 38 -38.22 41.79 43.50
C SER A 38 -37.74 40.33 43.47
N LYS A 39 -37.87 39.68 44.65
CA LYS A 39 -38.16 38.26 44.93
C LYS A 39 -37.46 37.15 44.14
N SER A 40 -36.61 36.45 44.88
CA SER A 40 -36.24 35.02 44.80
C SER A 40 -37.06 34.15 43.84
N ARG A 41 -36.39 33.68 42.79
CA ARG A 41 -36.49 32.29 42.33
C ARG A 41 -35.07 31.76 42.12
N THR A 42 -34.65 30.89 43.04
CA THR A 42 -33.65 29.85 42.80
C THR A 42 -34.05 29.07 41.56
N GLY A 43 -33.35 29.33 40.46
CA GLY A 43 -33.52 28.65 39.19
C GLY A 43 -32.15 28.68 38.52
N MET A 44 -31.48 27.55 38.62
CA MET A 44 -30.12 27.33 38.17
C MET A 44 -30.07 27.46 36.65
N ASP A 45 -29.65 28.61 36.15
CA ASP A 45 -29.16 28.75 34.78
C ASP A 45 -27.71 29.25 34.83
N ARG A 46 -26.89 28.52 35.59
CA ARG A 46 -25.45 28.52 35.34
C ARG A 46 -25.30 27.72 34.06
N GLY A 47 -25.27 28.41 32.92
CA GLY A 47 -25.01 27.79 31.63
C GLY A 47 -23.89 26.78 31.79
N VAL A 48 -24.21 25.50 31.55
CA VAL A 48 -23.28 24.40 31.72
C VAL A 48 -22.15 24.65 30.74
N GLY A 49 -21.01 25.13 31.27
CA GLY A 49 -19.82 25.35 30.47
C GLY A 49 -19.37 24.02 29.87
N LEU A 50 -18.88 24.06 28.64
CA LEU A 50 -18.33 22.88 27.98
C LEU A 50 -17.28 22.22 28.88
N THR A 51 -17.36 20.90 28.98
CA THR A 51 -16.38 20.08 29.69
C THR A 51 -15.00 20.21 29.02
N ALA A 52 -13.94 19.84 29.75
CA ALA A 52 -12.58 19.90 29.20
C ALA A 52 -12.44 19.04 27.94
N ASP A 53 -13.09 17.87 27.91
CA ASP A 53 -13.07 16.95 26.78
C ASP A 53 -13.79 17.53 25.56
N GLN A 54 -14.97 18.14 25.75
CA GLN A 54 -15.69 18.82 24.67
C GLN A 54 -14.90 20.01 24.11
N LYS A 55 -14.15 20.73 24.95
CA LYS A 55 -13.26 21.81 24.49
C LYS A 55 -12.08 21.26 23.69
N LEU A 56 -11.49 20.14 24.12
CA LEU A 56 -10.42 19.47 23.40
C LEU A 56 -10.88 19.01 22.01
N GLU A 57 -12.06 18.39 21.94
CA GLU A 57 -12.67 17.93 20.68
C GLU A 57 -12.90 19.10 19.72
N LEU A 58 -13.45 20.22 20.20
CA LEU A 58 -13.64 21.43 19.39
C LEU A 58 -12.30 22.01 18.90
N VAL A 59 -11.27 22.05 19.75
CA VAL A 59 -9.94 22.53 19.34
C VAL A 59 -9.31 21.61 18.31
N GLN A 60 -9.43 20.28 18.48
CA GLN A 60 -8.92 19.32 17.51
C GLN A 60 -9.62 19.45 16.16
N LYS A 61 -10.95 19.61 16.17
CA LYS A 61 -11.72 19.85 14.97
C LYS A 61 -11.31 21.14 14.28
N GLU A 62 -11.19 22.24 15.02
CA GLU A 62 -10.76 23.53 14.47
C GLU A 62 -9.35 23.45 13.86
N VAL A 63 -8.43 22.72 14.50
CA VAL A 63 -7.09 22.48 13.96
C VAL A 63 -7.16 21.71 12.64
N GLU A 64 -8.04 20.71 12.53
CA GLU A 64 -8.18 19.96 11.29
C GLU A 64 -8.85 20.81 10.19
N ASP A 65 -9.91 21.54 10.51
CA ASP A 65 -10.57 22.48 9.59
C ASP A 65 -9.57 23.54 9.07
N MET A 66 -8.73 24.09 9.96
CA MET A 66 -7.67 25.03 9.58
C MET A 66 -6.59 24.39 8.69
N LYS A 67 -6.21 23.14 8.94
CA LYS A 67 -5.26 22.43 8.05
C LYS A 67 -5.88 22.22 6.68
N ASP A 68 -7.16 21.88 6.61
CA ASP A 68 -7.88 21.66 5.36
C ASP A 68 -7.96 22.96 4.55
N ASP A 69 -8.28 24.08 5.20
CA ASP A 69 -8.27 25.42 4.62
C ASP A 69 -6.86 25.82 4.12
N LEU A 70 -5.81 25.52 4.90
CA LEU A 70 -4.42 25.76 4.49
C LEU A 70 -4.03 24.92 3.27
N ARG A 71 -4.46 23.65 3.20
CA ARG A 71 -4.22 22.78 2.03
C ARG A 71 -4.94 23.33 0.81
N HIS A 72 -6.18 23.77 0.96
CA HIS A 72 -6.97 24.34 -0.13
C HIS A 72 -6.38 25.65 -0.66
N THR A 73 -6.07 26.58 0.24
CA THR A 73 -5.46 27.87 -0.13
C THR A 73 -4.09 27.71 -0.78
N ARG A 74 -3.26 26.78 -0.29
CA ARG A 74 -1.98 26.45 -0.92
C ARG A 74 -2.16 25.87 -2.32
N ALA A 75 -3.10 24.95 -2.51
CA ALA A 75 -3.39 24.38 -3.83
C ALA A 75 -3.94 25.42 -4.82
N ASN A 76 -4.74 26.39 -4.33
CA ASN A 76 -5.18 27.53 -5.14
C ASN A 76 -3.99 28.40 -5.56
N ALA A 77 -3.16 28.82 -4.60
CA ALA A 77 -2.01 29.66 -4.85
C ALA A 77 -1.01 29.01 -5.82
N GLU A 78 -0.79 27.70 -5.71
CA GLU A 78 0.07 26.96 -6.63
C GLU A 78 -0.49 26.92 -8.06
N ARG A 79 -1.81 26.73 -8.22
CA ARG A 79 -2.47 26.83 -9.53
C ARG A 79 -2.34 28.22 -10.14
N ASP A 80 -2.54 29.25 -9.33
CA ASP A 80 -2.46 30.64 -9.81
C ASP A 80 -1.02 31.01 -10.20
N LEU A 81 -0.03 30.54 -9.43
CA LEU A 81 1.39 30.70 -9.73
C LEU A 81 1.73 30.04 -11.07
N GLN A 82 1.35 28.77 -11.27
CA GLN A 82 1.57 28.06 -12.53
C GLN A 82 0.89 28.76 -13.71
N HIS A 83 -0.31 29.32 -13.49
CA HIS A 83 -1.02 30.08 -14.51
C HIS A 83 -0.27 31.35 -14.91
N HIS A 84 0.22 32.12 -13.94
CA HIS A 84 0.99 33.32 -14.19
C HIS A 84 2.35 33.03 -14.84
N GLU A 85 3.05 31.97 -14.42
CA GLU A 85 4.28 31.51 -15.07
C GLU A 85 4.05 31.18 -16.55
N ALA A 86 2.97 30.46 -16.87
CA ALA A 86 2.62 30.15 -18.26
C ALA A 86 2.33 31.41 -19.10
N ILE A 87 1.69 32.43 -18.51
CA ILE A 87 1.44 33.72 -19.17
C ILE A 87 2.76 34.45 -19.45
N ILE A 88 3.67 34.46 -18.48
CA ILE A 88 4.98 35.12 -18.63
C ILE A 88 5.78 34.42 -19.74
N GLU A 89 5.85 33.09 -19.72
CA GLU A 89 6.56 32.32 -20.75
C GLU A 89 5.97 32.58 -22.15
N GLU A 90 4.64 32.61 -22.29
CA GLU A 90 3.97 32.95 -23.55
C GLU A 90 4.32 34.37 -24.01
N ALA A 91 4.36 35.34 -23.09
CA ALA A 91 4.70 36.73 -23.39
C ALA A 91 6.17 36.87 -23.84
N GLU A 92 7.10 36.16 -23.20
CA GLU A 92 8.52 36.14 -23.57
C GLU A 92 8.74 35.53 -24.96
N ILE A 93 8.07 34.40 -25.25
CA ILE A 93 8.11 33.79 -26.58
C ILE A 93 7.59 34.76 -27.62
N ARG A 94 6.41 35.36 -27.40
CA ARG A 94 5.83 36.35 -28.33
C ARG A 94 6.73 37.56 -28.53
N TRP A 95 7.33 38.07 -27.46
CA TRP A 95 8.26 39.20 -27.55
C TRP A 95 9.45 38.85 -28.44
N SER A 96 10.03 37.66 -28.27
CA SER A 96 11.15 37.19 -29.08
C SER A 96 10.78 37.02 -30.56
N GLU A 97 9.56 36.53 -30.85
CA GLU A 97 9.04 36.37 -32.20
C GLU A 97 8.79 37.72 -32.89
N VAL A 98 8.15 38.66 -32.19
CA VAL A 98 7.88 40.01 -32.70
C VAL A 98 9.19 40.76 -32.93
N SER A 99 10.11 40.73 -31.97
CA SER A 99 11.42 41.38 -32.11
C SER A 99 12.17 40.86 -33.33
N ARG A 100 12.17 39.53 -33.55
CA ARG A 100 12.75 38.91 -34.74
C ARG A 100 12.04 39.33 -36.02
N ALA A 101 10.70 39.33 -36.04
CA ALA A 101 9.93 39.73 -37.22
C ALA A 101 10.16 41.20 -37.61
N VAL A 102 10.29 42.09 -36.61
CA VAL A 102 10.66 43.50 -36.84
C VAL A 102 12.05 43.60 -37.45
N HIS A 103 13.03 42.90 -36.88
CA HIS A 103 14.41 42.90 -37.39
C HIS A 103 14.50 42.35 -38.82
N GLU A 104 13.84 41.23 -39.11
CA GLU A 104 13.77 40.64 -40.45
C GLU A 104 13.10 41.60 -41.45
N PHE A 105 11.99 42.25 -41.06
CA PHE A 105 11.32 43.22 -41.91
C PHE A 105 12.19 44.44 -42.20
N GLU A 106 12.87 44.99 -41.19
CA GLU A 106 13.80 46.10 -41.37
C GLU A 106 14.93 45.74 -42.33
N LYS A 107 15.51 44.55 -42.16
CA LYS A 107 16.62 44.06 -42.97
C LYS A 107 16.18 43.77 -44.42
N ASP A 108 15.14 42.98 -44.60
CA ASP A 108 14.82 42.39 -45.90
C ASP A 108 13.92 43.31 -46.74
N ILE A 109 13.11 44.14 -46.08
CA ILE A 109 12.18 45.08 -46.72
C ILE A 109 12.71 46.50 -46.64
N LEU A 110 12.74 47.13 -45.46
CA LEU A 110 13.00 48.57 -45.35
C LEU A 110 14.35 48.99 -45.92
N LYS A 111 15.44 48.29 -45.58
CA LYS A 111 16.77 48.59 -46.13
C LYS A 111 16.81 48.38 -47.64
N THR A 112 16.20 47.31 -48.14
CA THR A 112 16.18 46.96 -49.57
C THR A 112 15.40 47.96 -50.42
N ILE A 113 14.26 48.46 -49.94
CA ILE A 113 13.39 49.37 -50.71
C ILE A 113 13.64 50.85 -50.41
N SER A 114 14.52 51.18 -49.46
CA SER A 114 14.79 52.55 -48.98
C SER A 114 14.96 53.59 -50.10
N LYS A 115 15.77 53.27 -51.12
CA LYS A 115 16.04 54.15 -52.28
C LYS A 115 15.02 54.05 -53.42
N LYS A 116 14.07 53.10 -53.34
CA LYS A 116 13.08 52.81 -54.39
C LYS A 116 11.64 52.94 -53.88
N LYS A 117 11.44 53.68 -52.77
CA LYS A 117 10.14 53.87 -52.14
C LYS A 117 9.14 54.46 -53.15
N GLY A 118 7.94 53.89 -53.22
CA GLY A 118 6.90 54.28 -54.18
C GLY A 118 7.03 53.66 -55.58
N SER A 119 8.13 52.94 -55.88
CA SER A 119 8.24 52.19 -57.14
C SER A 119 7.38 50.93 -57.12
N ILE A 120 6.94 50.50 -58.31
CA ILE A 120 6.24 49.22 -58.51
C ILE A 120 7.04 48.05 -57.93
N LEU A 121 8.37 48.07 -58.10
CA LEU A 121 9.26 47.03 -57.57
C LEU A 121 9.26 46.98 -56.03
N ALA A 122 9.21 48.14 -55.36
CA ALA A 122 9.11 48.19 -53.90
C ALA A 122 7.77 47.63 -53.42
N THR A 123 6.67 47.97 -54.10
CA THR A 123 5.33 47.43 -53.80
C THR A 123 5.28 45.91 -54.00
N GLN A 124 5.84 45.39 -55.11
CA GLN A 124 5.94 43.95 -55.36
C GLN A 124 6.74 43.22 -54.27
N LYS A 125 7.83 43.81 -53.77
CA LYS A 125 8.63 43.22 -52.69
C LYS A 125 7.83 43.13 -51.38
N VAL A 126 7.09 44.18 -51.04
CA VAL A 126 6.22 44.19 -49.84
C VAL A 126 5.09 43.16 -49.98
N MET A 127 4.44 43.08 -51.15
CA MET A 127 3.39 42.07 -51.40
C MET A 127 3.92 40.65 -51.25
N LYS A 128 5.07 40.35 -51.87
CA LYS A 128 5.71 39.03 -51.73
C LYS A 128 6.03 38.68 -50.28
N TYR A 129 6.54 39.63 -49.50
CA TYR A 129 6.78 39.42 -48.07
C TYR A 129 5.50 39.08 -47.31
N ILE A 130 4.41 39.79 -47.56
CA ILE A 130 3.12 39.53 -46.92
C ILE A 130 2.59 38.13 -47.30
N GLU A 131 2.70 37.75 -48.58
CA GLU A 131 2.33 36.40 -49.05
C GLU A 131 3.16 35.31 -48.38
N ASP A 132 4.48 35.48 -48.32
CA ASP A 132 5.39 34.53 -47.69
C ASP A 132 5.10 34.40 -46.18
N MET A 133 4.81 35.52 -45.49
CA MET A 133 4.43 35.52 -44.08
C MET A 133 3.07 34.83 -43.84
N ASN A 134 2.09 35.05 -44.71
CA ASN A 134 0.82 34.33 -44.65
C ASN A 134 1.01 32.82 -44.80
N ARG A 135 1.81 32.38 -45.79
CA ARG A 135 2.14 30.96 -45.98
C ARG A 135 2.83 30.36 -44.77
N ARG A 136 3.80 31.06 -44.17
CA ARG A 136 4.46 30.61 -42.92
C ARG A 136 3.47 30.45 -41.77
N ARG A 137 2.54 31.40 -41.61
CA ARG A 137 1.50 31.37 -40.58
C ARG A 137 0.53 30.20 -40.79
N ASP A 138 0.12 29.93 -42.03
CA ASP A 138 -0.75 28.80 -42.36
C ASP A 138 -0.07 27.45 -42.08
N ASN A 139 1.21 27.32 -42.44
CA ASN A 139 2.00 26.13 -42.12
C ASN A 139 2.12 25.91 -40.59
N MET A 140 2.35 26.99 -39.83
CA MET A 140 2.41 26.91 -38.37
C MET A 140 1.06 26.51 -37.78
N LYS A 141 -0.04 27.08 -38.30
CA LYS A 141 -1.40 26.74 -37.88
C LYS A 141 -1.68 25.24 -38.04
N GLU A 142 -1.33 24.65 -39.19
CA GLU A 142 -1.55 23.20 -39.37
C GLU A 142 -0.65 22.37 -38.46
N LYS A 143 0.62 22.77 -38.28
CA LYS A 143 1.54 22.10 -37.33
C LYS A 143 0.99 22.11 -35.90
N LEU A 144 0.50 23.26 -35.43
CA LEU A 144 -0.12 23.39 -34.11
C LEU A 144 -1.43 22.59 -34.01
N ARG A 145 -2.24 22.56 -35.08
CA ARG A 145 -3.47 21.75 -35.13
C ARG A 145 -3.17 20.26 -34.94
N LEU A 146 -2.21 19.72 -35.71
CA LEU A 146 -1.78 18.33 -35.61
C LEU A 146 -1.21 18.02 -34.21
N LYS A 147 -0.38 18.93 -33.66
CA LYS A 147 0.16 18.76 -32.30
C LYS A 147 -0.95 18.78 -31.24
N ASN A 148 -1.94 19.66 -31.37
CA ASN A 148 -3.09 19.72 -30.46
C ASN A 148 -3.90 18.43 -30.47
N VAL A 149 -4.16 17.86 -31.65
CA VAL A 149 -4.84 16.56 -31.79
C VAL A 149 -4.03 15.44 -31.13
N SER A 150 -2.71 15.39 -31.41
CA SER A 150 -1.80 14.42 -30.79
C SER A 150 -1.78 14.51 -29.27
N LEU A 151 -1.66 15.72 -28.71
CA LEU A 151 -1.66 15.94 -27.26
C LEU A 151 -3.01 15.60 -26.62
N LYS A 152 -4.14 15.86 -27.30
CA LYS A 152 -5.47 15.43 -26.83
C LYS A 152 -5.58 13.92 -26.73
N VAL A 153 -5.06 13.18 -27.71
CA VAL A 153 -5.02 11.70 -27.68
C VAL A 153 -4.14 11.22 -26.53
N GLN A 154 -2.94 11.80 -26.36
CA GLN A 154 -2.02 11.45 -25.28
C GLN A 154 -2.65 11.72 -23.90
N ARG A 155 -3.30 12.88 -23.72
CA ARG A 155 -4.04 13.21 -22.49
C ARG A 155 -5.12 12.19 -22.19
N LYS A 156 -5.94 11.81 -23.18
CA LYS A 156 -6.98 10.79 -23.00
C LYS A 156 -6.38 9.45 -22.57
N LYS A 157 -5.27 9.03 -23.20
CA LYS A 157 -4.56 7.80 -22.83
C LYS A 157 -4.06 7.85 -21.39
N MET A 158 -3.42 8.95 -20.99
CA MET A 158 -2.91 9.13 -19.62
C MET A 158 -4.03 9.11 -18.58
N LEU A 159 -5.15 9.78 -18.85
CA LEU A 159 -6.32 9.77 -17.96
C LEU A 159 -6.93 8.37 -17.84
N LEU A 160 -6.98 7.60 -18.92
CA LEU A 160 -7.44 6.21 -18.88
C LEU A 160 -6.51 5.33 -18.04
N GLN A 161 -5.19 5.49 -18.20
CA GLN A 161 -4.20 4.77 -17.40
C GLN A 161 -4.28 5.15 -15.92
N LEU A 162 -4.52 6.42 -15.60
CA LEU A 162 -4.73 6.87 -14.23
C LEU A 162 -5.96 6.19 -13.64
N ARG A 163 -7.10 6.22 -14.35
CA ARG A 163 -8.33 5.54 -13.90
C ARG A 163 -8.12 4.04 -13.69
N GLN A 164 -7.46 3.36 -14.63
CA GLN A 164 -7.15 1.92 -14.46
C GLN A 164 -6.30 1.66 -13.23
N LYS A 165 -5.33 2.53 -12.93
CA LYS A 165 -4.53 2.42 -11.71
C LYS A 165 -5.34 2.72 -10.45
N GLU A 166 -6.24 3.69 -10.49
CA GLU A 166 -7.17 4.00 -9.40
C GLU A 166 -8.13 2.83 -9.16
N GLU A 167 -8.74 2.25 -10.19
CA GLU A 167 -9.60 1.06 -10.11
C GLU A 167 -8.84 -0.17 -9.59
N VAL A 168 -7.58 -0.37 -10.00
CA VAL A 168 -6.72 -1.44 -9.46
C VAL A 168 -6.34 -1.16 -8.01
N SER A 169 -6.14 0.10 -7.62
CA SER A 169 -5.89 0.50 -6.23
C SER A 169 -7.14 0.36 -5.36
N GLU A 170 -8.33 0.58 -5.93
CA GLU A 170 -9.63 0.42 -5.28
C GLU A 170 -10.00 -1.07 -5.16
N ALA A 171 -9.62 -1.90 -6.13
CA ALA A 171 -9.71 -3.37 -6.03
C ALA A 171 -8.72 -3.96 -5.01
N LEU A 172 -7.73 -3.19 -4.57
CA LEU A 172 -6.72 -3.58 -3.60
C LEU A 172 -7.05 -2.94 -2.25
N HIS A 173 -8.15 -3.34 -1.61
CA HIS A 173 -8.48 -2.78 -0.30
C HIS A 173 -7.41 -3.17 0.72
N ASP A 174 -6.98 -2.21 1.53
CA ASP A 174 -6.10 -2.48 2.68
C ASP A 174 -6.68 -3.56 3.61
N VAL A 175 -8.01 -3.69 3.64
CA VAL A 175 -8.74 -4.75 4.34
C VAL A 175 -8.44 -6.13 3.77
N ASP A 176 -8.41 -6.30 2.45
CA ASP A 176 -8.09 -7.59 1.80
C ASP A 176 -6.63 -7.99 2.09
N PHE A 177 -5.72 -7.01 2.10
CA PHE A 177 -4.33 -7.24 2.50
C PHE A 177 -4.19 -7.64 3.96
N GLN A 178 -4.96 -7.01 4.85
CA GLN A 178 -4.98 -7.38 6.26
C GLN A 178 -5.61 -8.76 6.46
N GLN A 179 -6.68 -9.09 5.74
CA GLN A 179 -7.30 -10.42 5.78
C GLN A 179 -6.30 -11.51 5.35
N LEU A 180 -5.60 -11.30 4.23
CA LEU A 180 -4.62 -12.27 3.74
C LEU A 180 -3.45 -12.47 4.73
N LYS A 181 -3.04 -11.41 5.43
CA LYS A 181 -2.05 -11.51 6.53
C LYS A 181 -2.58 -12.32 7.70
N ILE A 182 -3.83 -12.12 8.10
CA ILE A 182 -4.46 -12.88 9.19
C ILE A 182 -4.57 -14.36 8.81
N GLU A 183 -5.07 -14.67 7.61
CA GLU A 183 -5.20 -16.05 7.12
C GLU A 183 -3.83 -16.75 7.06
N ASN A 184 -2.80 -16.06 6.57
CA ASN A 184 -1.44 -16.63 6.54
C ASN A 184 -0.91 -16.91 7.96
N ALA A 185 -1.10 -15.99 8.91
CA ALA A 185 -0.71 -16.21 10.29
C ALA A 185 -1.44 -17.43 10.91
N GLN A 186 -2.75 -17.58 10.64
CA GLN A 186 -3.53 -18.74 11.10
C GLN A 186 -3.04 -20.07 10.48
N PHE A 187 -2.70 -20.06 9.18
CA PHE A 187 -2.15 -21.24 8.53
C PHE A 187 -0.78 -21.62 9.10
N LEU A 188 0.09 -20.64 9.37
CA LEU A 188 1.39 -20.90 9.99
C LEU A 188 1.23 -21.49 11.39
N GLU A 189 0.35 -20.95 12.22
CA GLU A 189 0.07 -21.49 13.55
C GLU A 189 -0.47 -22.92 13.47
N THR A 190 -1.36 -23.20 12.52
CA THR A 190 -1.89 -24.55 12.30
C THR A 190 -0.79 -25.52 11.86
N ILE A 191 0.11 -25.10 10.96
CA ILE A 191 1.25 -25.91 10.52
C ILE A 191 2.19 -26.20 11.70
N GLU A 192 2.48 -25.19 12.52
CA GLU A 192 3.32 -25.33 13.73
C GLU A 192 2.71 -26.35 14.69
N ALA A 193 1.41 -26.25 14.99
CA ALA A 193 0.69 -27.17 15.86
C ALA A 193 0.74 -28.61 15.34
N ARG A 194 0.50 -28.83 14.05
CA ARG A 194 0.58 -30.17 13.43
C ARG A 194 2.01 -30.72 13.43
N ASN A 195 3.01 -29.87 13.26
CA ASN A 195 4.42 -30.28 13.34
C ASN A 195 4.80 -30.71 14.77
N GLN A 196 4.28 -30.02 15.78
CA GLN A 196 4.47 -30.41 17.19
C GLN A 196 3.81 -31.77 17.47
N GLU A 197 2.56 -31.96 17.06
CA GLU A 197 1.87 -33.26 17.18
C GLU A 197 2.63 -34.39 16.47
N LEU A 198 3.12 -34.14 15.25
CA LEU A 198 3.89 -35.11 14.49
C LEU A 198 5.19 -35.50 15.22
N THR A 199 5.87 -34.52 15.81
CA THR A 199 7.08 -34.74 16.61
C THR A 199 6.78 -35.61 17.83
N GLN A 200 5.70 -35.34 18.55
CA GLN A 200 5.29 -36.14 19.72
C GLN A 200 4.96 -37.59 19.33
N LEU A 201 4.23 -37.78 18.23
CA LEU A 201 3.92 -39.11 17.73
C LEU A 201 5.18 -39.88 17.29
N LYS A 202 6.15 -39.20 16.66
CA LYS A 202 7.44 -39.81 16.31
C LYS A 202 8.22 -40.27 17.54
N LEU A 203 8.26 -39.46 18.60
CA LEU A 203 8.91 -39.82 19.86
C LEU A 203 8.22 -41.02 20.52
N SER A 204 6.89 -41.02 20.60
CA SER A 204 6.10 -42.13 21.15
C SER A 204 6.29 -43.43 20.36
N SER A 205 6.27 -43.34 19.03
CA SER A 205 6.55 -44.48 18.14
C SER A 205 7.97 -45.01 18.33
N GLY A 206 8.96 -44.12 18.42
CA GLY A 206 10.35 -44.49 18.72
C GLY A 206 10.51 -45.21 20.05
N ASN A 207 9.88 -44.72 21.11
CA ASN A 207 9.88 -45.37 22.42
C ASN A 207 9.23 -46.76 22.37
N THR A 208 8.09 -46.87 21.69
CA THR A 208 7.40 -48.16 21.52
C THR A 208 8.26 -49.16 20.76
N LEU A 209 8.97 -48.73 19.72
CA LEU A 209 9.93 -49.57 18.98
C LEU A 209 11.11 -50.01 19.85
N GLN A 210 11.65 -49.13 20.69
CA GLN A 210 12.72 -49.49 21.63
C GLN A 210 12.26 -50.58 22.61
N VAL A 211 11.05 -50.42 23.18
CA VAL A 211 10.45 -51.41 24.09
C VAL A 211 10.23 -52.73 23.36
N LEU A 212 9.66 -52.71 22.15
CA LEU A 212 9.45 -53.90 21.34
C LEU A 212 10.76 -54.63 21.04
N ASN A 213 11.80 -53.89 20.63
CA ASN A 213 13.12 -54.47 20.38
C ASN A 213 13.73 -55.09 21.63
N ALA A 214 13.58 -54.45 22.80
CA ALA A 214 14.03 -55.01 24.06
C ALA A 214 13.34 -56.35 24.39
N TYR A 215 12.02 -56.44 24.20
CA TYR A 215 11.28 -57.71 24.37
C TYR A 215 11.69 -58.76 23.34
N LYS A 216 11.88 -58.38 22.08
CA LYS A 216 12.35 -59.27 21.02
C LYS A 216 13.71 -59.88 21.38
N SER A 217 14.66 -59.06 21.84
CA SER A 217 15.98 -59.53 22.29
C SER A 217 15.89 -60.44 23.51
N LYS A 218 15.04 -60.14 24.50
CA LYS A 218 14.80 -61.03 25.65
C LYS A 218 14.25 -62.38 25.21
N LEU A 219 13.27 -62.38 24.30
CA LEU A 219 12.70 -63.60 23.74
C LEU A 219 13.73 -64.43 22.98
N HIS A 220 14.57 -63.79 22.15
CA HIS A 220 15.63 -64.49 21.41
C HIS A 220 16.61 -65.17 22.38
N ARG A 221 17.02 -64.50 23.46
CA ARG A 221 17.89 -65.10 24.49
C ARG A 221 17.22 -66.27 25.20
N ALA A 222 15.95 -66.14 25.57
CA ALA A 222 15.21 -67.24 26.21
C ALA A 222 15.09 -68.45 25.28
N MET A 223 14.86 -68.22 23.98
CA MET A 223 14.81 -69.27 22.96
C MET A 223 16.18 -69.95 22.80
N GLU A 224 17.28 -69.20 22.80
CA GLU A 224 18.63 -69.75 22.74
C GLU A 224 18.95 -70.63 23.96
N ILE A 225 18.57 -70.17 25.17
CA ILE A 225 18.70 -70.97 26.40
C ILE A 225 17.86 -72.25 26.30
N TYR A 226 16.62 -72.15 25.85
CA TYR A 226 15.74 -73.32 25.65
C TYR A 226 16.38 -74.34 24.70
N LEU A 227 16.90 -73.90 23.54
CA LEU A 227 17.56 -74.78 22.58
C LEU A 227 18.83 -75.44 23.15
N ASN A 228 19.57 -74.73 24.00
CA ASN A 228 20.75 -75.30 24.66
C ASN A 228 20.38 -76.32 25.73
N LEU A 229 19.35 -76.05 26.54
CA LEU A 229 18.83 -76.99 27.53
C LEU A 229 18.25 -78.24 26.88
N ASP A 230 17.54 -78.10 25.76
CA ASP A 230 16.99 -79.24 25.01
C ASP A 230 18.12 -80.16 24.50
N LYS A 231 19.20 -79.58 23.97
CA LYS A 231 20.42 -80.33 23.62
C LYS A 231 21.07 -81.01 24.82
N GLU A 232 21.16 -80.32 25.95
CA GLU A 232 21.74 -80.88 27.19
C GLU A 232 20.90 -82.05 27.72
N ILE A 233 19.57 -81.94 27.67
CA ILE A 233 18.64 -83.02 28.03
C ILE A 233 18.84 -84.23 27.12
N LEU A 234 18.96 -84.02 25.80
CA LEU A 234 19.24 -85.10 24.86
C LEU A 234 20.56 -85.81 25.17
N LEU A 235 21.64 -85.05 25.37
CA LEU A 235 22.96 -85.61 25.71
C LEU A 235 22.93 -86.38 27.05
N ARG A 236 22.21 -85.87 28.06
CA ARG A 236 22.05 -86.56 29.34
C ARG A 236 21.24 -87.85 29.21
N LYS A 237 20.19 -87.86 28.37
CA LYS A 237 19.41 -89.07 28.08
C LYS A 237 20.27 -90.13 27.39
N GLU A 238 21.08 -89.74 26.40
CA GLU A 238 22.02 -90.65 25.74
C GLU A 238 23.07 -91.21 26.70
N LEU A 239 23.60 -90.38 27.60
CA LEU A 239 24.55 -90.83 28.63
C LEU A 239 23.89 -91.80 29.61
N LEU A 240 22.66 -91.51 30.04
CA LEU A 240 21.90 -92.36 30.95
C LEU A 240 21.63 -93.73 30.32
N GLU A 241 21.24 -93.76 29.03
CA GLU A 241 21.07 -95.02 28.29
C GLU A 241 22.37 -95.84 28.20
N LYS A 242 23.54 -95.19 28.06
CA LYS A 242 24.83 -95.86 28.09
C LYS A 242 25.14 -96.45 29.47
N ILE A 243 24.93 -95.68 30.53
CA ILE A 243 25.15 -96.15 31.90
C ILE A 243 24.22 -97.32 32.22
N GLU A 244 22.94 -97.26 31.84
CA GLU A 244 21.98 -98.36 32.02
C GLU A 244 22.47 -99.64 31.32
N LYS A 245 22.99 -99.54 30.09
CA LYS A 245 23.60 -100.67 29.38
C LYS A 245 24.84 -101.21 30.09
N GLU A 246 25.72 -100.34 30.58
CA GLU A 246 26.90 -100.74 31.35
C GLU A 246 26.53 -101.42 32.67
N THR A 247 25.51 -100.92 33.40
CA THR A 247 25.03 -101.54 34.65
C THR A 247 24.44 -102.91 34.41
N LEU A 248 23.64 -103.09 33.35
CA LEU A 248 23.12 -104.41 32.97
C LEU A 248 24.25 -105.40 32.63
N GLN A 249 25.28 -104.95 31.90
CA GLN A 249 26.45 -105.79 31.63
C GLN A 249 27.20 -106.19 32.91
N VAL A 250 27.34 -105.28 33.89
CA VAL A 250 27.96 -105.59 35.18
C VAL A 250 27.12 -106.57 35.99
N GLU A 251 25.79 -106.44 35.97
CA GLU A 251 24.87 -107.42 36.59
C GLU A 251 24.99 -108.79 35.94
N GLU A 252 24.98 -108.89 34.60
CA GLU A 252 25.17 -110.16 33.87
C GLU A 252 26.53 -110.81 34.14
N VAL A 253 27.61 -110.01 34.24
CA VAL A 253 28.96 -110.50 34.59
C VAL A 253 29.06 -110.88 36.07
N GLY A 254 28.35 -110.17 36.95
CA GLY A 254 28.24 -110.48 38.37
C GLY A 254 27.50 -111.79 38.62
N GLU A 255 26.36 -112.00 37.95
CA GLU A 255 25.63 -113.25 37.95
C GLU A 255 26.49 -114.38 37.37
N SER A 256 27.18 -114.15 36.24
CA SER A 256 28.10 -115.13 35.68
C SER A 256 29.24 -115.50 36.63
N LYS A 257 29.79 -114.55 37.41
CA LYS A 257 30.81 -114.84 38.43
C LYS A 257 30.26 -115.56 39.66
N MET A 258 28.98 -115.36 40.01
CA MET A 258 28.30 -116.10 41.08
C MET A 258 28.04 -117.57 40.71
N TRP A 259 28.03 -117.92 39.42
CA TRP A 259 27.96 -119.32 38.95
C TRP A 259 29.32 -120.05 38.92
N TYR A 260 30.44 -119.36 39.22
CA TYR A 260 31.79 -119.94 39.25
C TYR A 260 32.41 -120.08 40.66
N PHE A 261 31.60 -119.96 41.72
CA PHE A 261 31.94 -120.34 43.11
C PHE A 261 30.96 -121.41 43.62
#